data_AF-A0A061QZF3-F1
#
_entry.id   AF-A0A061QZF3-F1
#
_cell.length_a   1.000
_cell.length_b   1.000
_cell.length_c   1.000
_cell.angle_alpha   90.00
_cell.angle_beta   90.00
_cell.angle_gamma   90.00
#
_symmetry.space_group_name_H-M   'P 1'
#
loop_
_entity.id
_entity.type
_entity.pdbx_description
1 polymer ?
#
loop_
_entity_poly.entity_id
_entity_poly.type
_entity_poly.pdbx_seq_one_letter_code
_entity_poly.pdbx_strand_id
1 'polypeptide(L)'
;MEFKIWSTNGIQGRSFRIFNWRLGSGESPACPGSRVVVVLIGTNDLGLAALEAGSEDPSKAVQAATAKASKGVQEVIKTFRFLLPDSHIILLGILPRGFKDKSDPDKPVIHYNQPSIFTDPIKQINRELGAFALSQRGVHFLDCGRHFVGADGHLVPGLMPDALHPNAAGMAKLADCVNTVLMPLLANRSIGSAA
;
A
#
# COMPACT_ATOMS: atom_id res chain seq x y z
N MET A 1 -8.11 21.35 12.94
CA MET A 1 -7.00 20.42 12.64
C MET A 1 -7.54 19.43 11.62
N GLU A 2 -7.40 19.75 10.33
CA GLU A 2 -7.92 18.90 9.25
C GLU A 2 -7.02 17.67 9.11
N PHE A 3 -7.51 16.51 9.56
CA PHE A 3 -6.98 15.23 9.13
C PHE A 3 -7.45 15.01 7.68
N LYS A 4 -6.62 15.37 6.71
CA LYS A 4 -6.83 14.98 5.32
C LYS A 4 -6.15 13.63 5.11
N ILE A 5 -6.84 12.55 5.48
CA ILE A 5 -6.53 11.26 4.86
C ILE A 5 -6.81 11.48 3.38
N TRP A 6 -5.77 11.45 2.55
CA TRP A 6 -5.92 11.35 1.11
C TRP A 6 -6.42 9.93 0.77
N SER A 7 -7.63 9.62 1.21
CA SER A 7 -8.54 8.80 0.45
C SER A 7 -9.08 9.76 -0.59
N THR A 8 -8.41 9.88 -1.73
CA THR A 8 -9.14 10.40 -2.88
C THR A 8 -10.38 9.54 -3.00
N ASN A 9 -11.53 10.20 -3.01
CA ASN A 9 -12.83 9.61 -3.31
C ASN A 9 -12.73 8.85 -4.65
N GLY A 10 -12.27 7.58 -4.62
CA GLY A 10 -12.12 6.69 -5.77
C GLY A 10 -10.71 6.19 -6.16
N ILE A 11 -9.69 6.17 -5.27
CA ILE A 11 -8.34 5.63 -5.61
C ILE A 11 -7.84 4.60 -4.59
N GLN A 12 -8.69 3.64 -4.24
CA GLN A 12 -8.15 2.35 -3.86
C GLN A 12 -7.60 1.69 -5.13
N GLY A 13 -6.46 1.02 -5.06
CA GLY A 13 -6.20 0.04 -6.09
C GLY A 13 -5.55 0.53 -7.41
N ARG A 14 -4.77 1.62 -7.45
CA ARG A 14 -4.03 2.00 -8.69
C ARG A 14 -2.55 1.57 -8.72
N SER A 15 -2.01 1.39 -9.93
CA SER A 15 -0.60 1.06 -10.18
C SER A 15 0.30 2.29 -10.07
N PHE A 16 1.60 2.11 -9.81
CA PHE A 16 2.53 3.25 -9.74
C PHE A 16 2.55 4.08 -11.04
N ARG A 17 2.27 3.45 -12.19
CA ARG A 17 2.25 4.11 -13.50
C ARG A 17 1.19 5.21 -13.59
N ILE A 18 -0.02 4.95 -13.07
CA ILE A 18 -1.11 5.93 -13.06
C ILE A 18 -0.84 7.02 -12.02
N PHE A 19 -0.19 6.67 -10.92
CA PHE A 19 0.24 7.64 -9.92
C PHE A 19 1.26 8.63 -10.52
N ASN A 20 2.31 8.16 -11.18
CA ASN A 20 3.32 9.02 -11.82
C ASN A 20 2.75 9.88 -12.95
N TRP A 21 1.81 9.38 -13.74
CA TRP A 21 1.14 10.19 -14.78
C TRP A 21 0.38 11.38 -14.18
N ARG A 22 -0.30 11.20 -13.04
CA ARG A 22 -1.02 12.28 -12.34
C ARG A 22 -0.06 13.35 -11.79
N LEU A 23 1.07 12.93 -11.21
CA LEU A 23 2.13 13.85 -10.79
C LEU A 23 2.66 14.68 -11.97
N GLY A 24 2.92 14.03 -13.10
CA GLY A 24 3.35 14.70 -14.33
C GLY A 24 2.27 15.57 -14.98
N SER A 25 1.00 15.36 -14.65
CA SER A 25 -0.15 16.10 -15.19
C SER A 25 -0.60 17.28 -14.32
N GLY A 26 0.20 17.65 -13.30
CA GLY A 26 -0.06 18.81 -12.44
C GLY A 26 -1.01 18.53 -11.26
N GLU A 27 -1.48 17.30 -11.07
CA GLU A 27 -2.11 16.90 -9.81
C GLU A 27 -1.01 16.80 -8.74
N SER A 28 -0.91 17.84 -7.91
CA SER A 28 -0.01 17.82 -6.77
C SER A 28 -0.59 16.91 -5.67
N PRO A 29 0.08 15.80 -5.31
CA PRO A 29 -0.30 15.00 -4.15
C PRO A 29 0.10 15.71 -2.85
N ALA A 30 0.92 16.75 -2.97
CA ALA A 30 1.42 17.58 -1.91
C ALA A 30 0.42 18.71 -1.68
N CYS A 31 -0.27 18.67 -0.55
CA CYS A 31 -0.76 19.90 0.07
C CYS A 31 0.46 20.56 0.72
N PRO A 32 0.97 21.69 0.20
CA PRO A 32 2.10 22.38 0.81
C PRO A 32 1.83 22.61 2.30
N GLY A 33 2.80 22.29 3.15
CA GLY A 33 2.64 22.36 4.62
C GLY A 33 2.15 21.08 5.30
N SER A 34 1.94 19.98 4.57
CA SER A 34 1.64 18.67 5.18
C SER A 34 2.81 18.20 6.05
N ARG A 35 2.57 17.92 7.34
CA ARG A 35 3.64 17.45 8.26
C ARG A 35 3.95 15.96 8.11
N VAL A 36 2.94 15.17 7.76
CA VAL A 36 3.03 13.72 7.59
C VAL A 36 2.19 13.28 6.39
N VAL A 37 2.73 12.38 5.57
CA VAL A 37 2.05 11.72 4.44
C VAL A 37 2.03 10.22 4.68
N VAL A 38 0.89 9.56 4.48
CA VAL A 38 0.77 8.10 4.59
C VAL A 38 0.57 7.51 3.19
N VAL A 39 1.36 6.50 2.85
CA VAL A 39 1.40 5.92 1.50
C VAL A 39 1.18 4.41 1.57
N LEU A 40 0.15 3.91 0.87
CA LEU A 40 -0.12 2.48 0.65
C LEU A 40 -0.42 2.25 -0.84
N ILE A 41 0.57 1.75 -1.58
CA ILE A 41 0.48 1.51 -3.03
C ILE A 41 1.23 0.23 -3.42
N GLY A 42 1.03 -0.24 -4.66
CA GLY A 42 1.82 -1.34 -5.26
C GLY A 42 1.06 -2.65 -5.45
N THR A 43 0.01 -2.92 -4.67
CA THR A 43 -0.75 -4.19 -4.77
C THR A 43 -1.38 -4.43 -6.16
N ASN A 44 -1.64 -3.37 -6.91
CA ASN A 44 -2.32 -3.45 -8.21
C ASN A 44 -1.37 -3.68 -9.37
N ASP A 45 -0.09 -3.39 -9.18
CA ASP A 45 0.93 -3.83 -10.14
C ASP A 45 1.01 -5.36 -10.17
N LEU A 46 0.84 -6.01 -9.01
CA LEU A 46 0.69 -7.46 -8.91
C LEU A 46 -0.66 -7.94 -9.47
N GLY A 47 -1.76 -7.29 -9.11
CA GLY A 47 -3.09 -7.63 -9.60
C GLY A 47 -3.22 -7.51 -11.13
N LEU A 48 -2.61 -6.47 -11.72
CA LEU A 48 -2.57 -6.28 -13.16
C LEU A 48 -1.72 -7.37 -13.84
N ALA A 49 -0.57 -7.73 -13.27
CA ALA A 49 0.25 -8.81 -13.83
C ALA A 49 -0.49 -10.15 -13.84
N ALA A 50 -1.25 -10.46 -12.77
CA ALA A 50 -2.11 -11.64 -12.73
C ALA A 50 -3.20 -11.61 -13.81
N LEU A 51 -3.82 -10.44 -14.03
CA LEU A 51 -4.86 -10.26 -15.04
C LEU A 51 -4.32 -10.38 -16.47
N GLU A 52 -3.18 -9.74 -16.75
CA GLU A 52 -2.53 -9.75 -18.07
C GLU A 52 -2.07 -11.17 -18.48
N ALA A 53 -1.73 -12.03 -17.51
CA ALA A 53 -1.33 -13.41 -17.77
C ALA A 53 -2.49 -14.34 -18.15
N GLY A 54 -3.75 -13.95 -17.89
CA GLY A 54 -4.92 -14.80 -18.14
C GLY A 54 -4.79 -16.19 -17.52
N SER A 55 -5.04 -17.23 -18.31
CA SER A 55 -5.03 -18.63 -17.85
C SER A 55 -3.66 -19.33 -17.98
N GLU A 56 -2.61 -18.67 -18.48
CA GLU A 56 -1.33 -19.34 -18.75
C GLU A 56 -0.56 -19.65 -17.46
N ASP A 57 -0.10 -18.61 -16.75
CA ASP A 57 0.59 -18.74 -15.46
C ASP A 57 0.58 -17.41 -14.67
N PRO A 58 -0.52 -17.11 -13.96
CA PRO A 58 -0.61 -15.91 -13.12
C PRO A 58 0.47 -15.84 -12.05
N SER A 59 0.90 -16.97 -11.49
CA SER A 59 1.89 -17.00 -10.41
C SER A 59 3.25 -16.49 -10.91
N LYS A 60 3.70 -17.00 -12.07
CA LYS A 60 4.95 -16.56 -12.70
C LYS A 60 4.89 -15.09 -13.11
N ALA A 61 3.76 -14.62 -13.65
CA ALA A 61 3.60 -13.22 -14.05
C ALA A 61 3.65 -12.27 -12.84
N VAL A 62 2.95 -12.61 -11.75
CA VAL A 62 3.01 -11.84 -10.50
C VAL A 62 4.45 -11.82 -9.97
N GLN A 63 5.13 -12.97 -9.94
CA GLN A 63 6.52 -13.04 -9.49
C GLN A 63 7.44 -12.15 -10.34
N ALA A 64 7.29 -12.17 -11.67
CA ALA A 64 8.06 -11.33 -12.59
C ALA A 64 7.80 -9.82 -12.39
N ALA A 65 6.58 -9.44 -11.99
CA ALA A 65 6.22 -8.06 -11.72
C ALA A 65 6.77 -7.52 -10.38
N THR A 66 7.13 -8.39 -9.43
CA THR A 66 7.54 -8.04 -8.06
C THR A 66 8.61 -6.96 -7.99
N ALA A 67 9.73 -7.15 -8.70
CA ALA A 67 10.84 -6.20 -8.67
C ALA A 67 10.46 -4.84 -9.28
N LYS A 68 9.61 -4.84 -10.32
CA LYS A 68 9.11 -3.62 -10.96
C LYS A 68 8.15 -2.88 -10.03
N ALA A 69 7.26 -3.60 -9.34
CA ALA A 69 6.34 -3.02 -8.36
C ALA A 69 7.10 -2.36 -7.20
N SER A 70 8.07 -3.07 -6.61
CA SER A 70 8.93 -2.53 -5.54
C SER A 70 9.64 -1.25 -5.97
N LYS A 71 10.35 -1.27 -7.12
CA LYS A 71 11.02 -0.08 -7.67
C LYS A 71 10.04 1.06 -7.92
N GLY A 72 8.87 0.76 -8.48
CA GLY A 72 7.81 1.76 -8.72
C GLY A 72 7.39 2.48 -7.46
N VAL A 73 7.19 1.76 -6.34
CA VAL A 73 6.88 2.36 -5.05
C VAL A 73 8.03 3.23 -4.54
N GLN A 74 9.28 2.78 -4.68
CA GLN A 74 10.45 3.58 -4.26
C GLN A 74 10.56 4.90 -5.03
N GLU A 75 10.30 4.90 -6.35
CA GLU A 75 10.29 6.13 -7.16
C GLU A 75 9.19 7.11 -6.75
N VAL A 76 8.01 6.59 -6.37
CA VAL A 76 6.93 7.42 -5.80
C VAL A 76 7.40 8.09 -4.51
N ILE A 77 8.07 7.35 -3.63
CA ILE A 77 8.56 7.90 -2.36
C ILE A 77 9.66 8.93 -2.60
N LYS A 78 10.59 8.70 -3.54
CA LYS A 78 11.59 9.72 -3.94
C LYS A 78 10.92 10.98 -4.47
N THR A 79 9.85 10.84 -5.25
CA THR A 79 9.09 11.98 -5.75
C THR A 79 8.43 12.77 -4.62
N PHE A 80 7.81 12.08 -3.66
CA PHE A 80 7.29 12.73 -2.46
C PHE A 80 8.39 13.45 -1.67
N ARG A 81 9.57 12.84 -1.51
CA ARG A 81 10.71 13.49 -0.82
C ARG A 81 11.20 14.74 -1.54
N PHE A 82 11.15 14.76 -2.86
CA PHE A 82 11.48 15.95 -3.65
C PHE A 82 10.44 17.06 -3.49
N LEU A 83 9.15 16.73 -3.57
CA LEU A 83 8.05 17.70 -3.47
C LEU A 83 7.78 18.18 -2.04
N LEU A 84 8.09 17.35 -1.05
CA LEU A 84 7.79 17.54 0.36
C LEU A 84 9.04 17.23 1.22
N PRO A 85 10.12 18.01 1.09
CA PRO A 85 11.39 17.74 1.76
C PRO A 85 11.29 17.75 3.28
N ASP A 86 10.36 18.52 3.85
CA ASP A 86 10.19 18.65 5.30
C ASP A 86 9.13 17.70 5.89
N SER A 87 8.37 17.01 5.06
CA SER A 87 7.33 16.09 5.52
C SER A 87 7.90 14.74 5.91
N HIS A 88 7.34 14.13 6.96
CA HIS A 88 7.54 12.71 7.21
C HIS A 88 6.65 11.87 6.29
N ILE A 89 7.14 10.71 5.88
CA ILE A 89 6.38 9.76 5.06
C ILE A 89 6.24 8.46 5.84
N ILE A 90 5.02 8.01 6.08
CA ILE A 90 4.72 6.66 6.57
C ILE A 90 4.45 5.78 5.36
N LEU A 91 5.41 4.94 5.00
CA LEU A 91 5.30 3.97 3.93
C LEU A 91 4.75 2.66 4.49
N LEU A 92 3.50 2.34 4.14
CA LEU A 92 2.87 1.10 4.55
C LEU A 92 3.32 -0.06 3.68
N GLY A 93 3.60 -1.19 4.33
CA GLY A 93 3.73 -2.47 3.64
C GLY A 93 2.44 -2.81 2.90
N ILE A 94 2.57 -3.43 1.73
CA ILE A 94 1.43 -3.96 0.99
C ILE A 94 0.72 -4.98 1.88
N LEU A 95 -0.59 -4.80 2.05
CA LEU A 95 -1.41 -5.70 2.86
C LEU A 95 -1.53 -7.09 2.20
N PRO A 96 -1.63 -8.17 2.99
CA PRO A 96 -1.96 -9.49 2.47
C PRO A 96 -3.27 -9.44 1.69
N ARG A 97 -3.35 -10.24 0.63
CA ARG A 97 -4.54 -10.34 -0.22
C ARG A 97 -4.72 -11.76 -0.74
N GLY A 98 -5.98 -12.09 -0.99
CA GLY A 98 -6.38 -13.26 -1.71
C GLY A 98 -6.59 -12.94 -3.18
N PHE A 99 -7.40 -13.76 -3.82
CA PHE A 99 -7.85 -13.52 -5.18
C PHE A 99 -9.36 -13.79 -5.29
N LYS A 100 -9.98 -13.08 -6.22
CA LYS A 100 -11.37 -13.30 -6.62
C LYS A 100 -11.36 -14.00 -7.97
N ASP A 101 -11.75 -15.26 -7.99
CA ASP A 101 -12.00 -15.97 -9.24
C ASP A 101 -13.27 -15.42 -9.88
N LYS A 102 -13.18 -15.10 -11.17
CA LYS A 102 -14.26 -14.54 -11.98
C LYS A 102 -14.53 -15.41 -13.22
N SER A 103 -14.09 -16.66 -13.21
CA SER A 103 -14.39 -17.65 -14.26
C SER A 103 -15.89 -17.80 -14.49
N ASP A 104 -16.69 -17.73 -13.42
CA ASP A 104 -18.14 -17.55 -13.45
C ASP A 104 -18.50 -16.11 -13.03
N PRO A 105 -19.01 -15.26 -13.95
CA PRO A 105 -19.40 -13.88 -13.63
C PRO A 105 -20.63 -13.79 -12.70
N ASP A 106 -21.49 -14.82 -12.69
CA ASP A 106 -22.68 -14.86 -11.85
C ASP A 106 -22.38 -15.41 -10.45
N LYS A 107 -21.28 -16.17 -10.31
CA LYS A 107 -20.85 -16.80 -9.05
C LYS A 107 -19.35 -16.67 -8.80
N PRO A 108 -18.85 -15.44 -8.54
CA PRO A 108 -17.43 -15.27 -8.26
C PRO A 108 -17.04 -15.94 -6.94
N VAL A 109 -15.92 -16.68 -6.95
CA VAL A 109 -15.38 -17.34 -5.76
C VAL A 109 -14.32 -16.45 -5.12
N ILE A 110 -14.41 -16.23 -3.81
CA ILE A 110 -13.46 -15.40 -3.06
C ILE A 110 -12.54 -16.34 -2.26
N HIS A 111 -11.24 -16.25 -2.52
CA HIS A 111 -10.24 -17.09 -1.87
C HIS A 111 -9.51 -16.31 -0.78
N TYR A 112 -9.78 -16.64 0.48
CA TYR A 112 -9.11 -16.04 1.65
C TYR A 112 -7.84 -16.78 2.07
N ASN A 113 -7.63 -17.99 1.53
CA ASN A 113 -6.53 -18.85 1.91
C ASN A 113 -5.18 -18.19 1.62
N GLN A 114 -4.24 -18.42 2.52
CA GLN A 114 -2.85 -18.05 2.41
C GLN A 114 -2.00 -19.31 2.66
N PRO A 115 -0.87 -19.49 1.95
CA PRO A 115 -0.36 -18.61 0.90
C PRO A 115 -1.23 -18.60 -0.38
N SER A 116 -1.19 -17.49 -1.10
CA SER A 116 -1.75 -17.27 -2.44
C SER A 116 -0.63 -16.89 -3.40
N ILE A 117 -0.96 -16.73 -4.70
CA ILE A 117 -0.01 -16.25 -5.71
C ILE A 117 0.60 -14.87 -5.37
N PHE A 118 0.00 -14.11 -4.44
CA PHE A 118 0.48 -12.79 -4.03
C PHE A 118 1.35 -12.81 -2.77
N THR A 119 1.32 -13.89 -1.97
CA THR A 119 1.93 -13.90 -0.64
C THR A 119 3.44 -13.66 -0.67
N ASP A 120 4.17 -14.42 -1.48
CA ASP A 120 5.63 -14.30 -1.54
C ASP A 120 6.10 -13.02 -2.27
N PRO A 121 5.48 -12.62 -3.39
CA PRO A 121 5.69 -11.30 -4.00
C PRO A 121 5.50 -10.14 -3.02
N ILE A 122 4.40 -10.13 -2.24
CA ILE A 122 4.13 -9.08 -1.25
C ILE A 122 5.18 -9.09 -0.14
N LYS A 123 5.53 -10.27 0.40
CA LYS A 123 6.59 -10.39 1.40
C LYS A 123 7.93 -9.87 0.87
N GLN A 124 8.26 -10.17 -0.39
CA GLN A 124 9.48 -9.66 -1.02
C GLN A 124 9.46 -8.14 -1.13
N ILE A 125 8.39 -7.55 -1.67
CA ILE A 125 8.25 -6.10 -1.79
C ILE A 125 8.35 -5.44 -0.40
N ASN A 126 7.62 -5.94 0.59
CA ASN A 126 7.64 -5.35 1.94
C ASN A 126 9.04 -5.37 2.56
N ARG A 127 9.82 -6.44 2.37
CA ARG A 127 11.23 -6.48 2.81
C ARG A 127 12.08 -5.43 2.11
N GLU A 128 11.95 -5.30 0.79
CA GLU A 128 12.70 -4.32 0.00
C GLU A 128 12.33 -2.88 0.36
N LEU A 129 11.03 -2.61 0.58
CA LEU A 129 10.54 -1.29 1.02
C LEU A 129 11.00 -0.94 2.43
N GLY A 130 11.03 -1.92 3.34
CA GLY A 130 11.60 -1.75 4.67
C GLY A 130 13.08 -1.36 4.63
N ALA A 131 13.89 -2.10 3.85
CA ALA A 131 15.30 -1.78 3.66
C ALA A 131 15.50 -0.40 2.99
N PHE A 132 14.70 -0.07 1.98
CA PHE A 132 14.72 1.23 1.33
C PHE A 132 14.43 2.35 2.32
N ALA A 133 13.37 2.25 3.13
CA ALA A 133 13.00 3.28 4.09
C ALA A 133 14.11 3.58 5.10
N LEU A 134 14.88 2.57 5.55
CA LEU A 134 16.04 2.78 6.44
C LEU A 134 17.13 3.66 5.81
N SER A 135 17.22 3.69 4.48
CA SER A 135 18.16 4.55 3.75
C SER A 135 17.65 5.98 3.50
N GLN A 136 16.39 6.27 3.83
CA GLN A 136 15.73 7.53 3.49
C GLN A 136 15.37 8.32 4.74
N ARG A 137 15.97 9.51 4.90
CA ARG A 137 15.62 10.41 6.01
C ARG A 137 14.14 10.79 5.94
N GLY A 138 13.45 10.65 7.08
CA GLY A 138 12.06 11.05 7.23
C GLY A 138 11.04 10.06 6.65
N VAL A 139 11.48 8.89 6.18
CA VAL A 139 10.60 7.80 5.72
C VAL A 139 10.54 6.72 6.80
N HIS A 140 9.33 6.32 7.17
CA HIS A 140 9.04 5.33 8.21
C HIS A 140 8.29 4.18 7.57
N PHE A 141 8.90 3.00 7.50
CA PHE A 141 8.22 1.81 7.02
C PHE A 141 7.38 1.18 8.15
N LEU A 142 6.15 0.78 7.83
CA LEU A 142 5.25 0.13 8.79
C LEU A 142 4.47 -1.00 8.11
N ASP A 143 4.67 -2.24 8.57
CA ASP A 143 3.91 -3.40 8.11
C ASP A 143 2.73 -3.68 9.04
N CYS A 144 1.52 -3.41 8.55
CA CYS A 144 0.27 -3.66 9.26
C CYS A 144 -0.41 -4.98 8.84
N GLY A 145 0.21 -5.77 7.97
CA GLY A 145 -0.42 -6.93 7.31
C GLY A 145 -0.89 -8.01 8.29
N ARG A 146 -0.16 -8.21 9.39
CA ARG A 146 -0.50 -9.21 10.42
C ARG A 146 -1.89 -9.04 11.03
N HIS A 147 -2.45 -7.83 11.01
CA HIS A 147 -3.77 -7.55 11.58
C HIS A 147 -4.92 -8.08 10.72
N PHE A 148 -4.64 -8.51 9.48
CA PHE A 148 -5.61 -9.03 8.52
C PHE A 148 -5.58 -10.56 8.40
N VAL A 149 -4.70 -11.23 9.15
CA VAL A 149 -4.52 -12.68 9.13
C VAL A 149 -4.99 -13.26 10.46
N GLY A 150 -5.85 -14.28 10.40
CA GLY A 150 -6.41 -14.98 11.54
C GLY A 150 -5.41 -15.94 12.20
N ALA A 151 -5.84 -16.57 13.30
CA ALA A 151 -5.04 -17.58 13.99
C ALA A 151 -4.82 -18.85 13.13
N ASP A 152 -5.69 -19.09 12.16
CA ASP A 152 -5.60 -20.15 11.15
C ASP A 152 -4.60 -19.83 10.03
N GLY A 153 -4.01 -18.62 10.04
CA GLY A 153 -3.07 -18.18 9.01
C GLY A 153 -3.73 -17.69 7.72
N HIS A 154 -5.06 -17.55 7.67
CA HIS A 154 -5.79 -17.07 6.50
C HIS A 154 -6.30 -15.65 6.66
N LEU A 155 -6.70 -15.01 5.55
CA LEU A 155 -7.31 -13.69 5.61
C LEU A 155 -8.63 -13.73 6.37
N VAL A 156 -8.85 -12.75 7.24
CA VAL A 156 -10.11 -12.62 7.98
C VAL A 156 -11.19 -12.01 7.07
N PRO A 157 -12.23 -12.77 6.64
CA PRO A 157 -13.24 -12.24 5.72
C PRO A 157 -13.99 -11.03 6.28
N GLY A 158 -14.19 -11.01 7.60
CA GLY A 158 -14.82 -9.90 8.32
C GLY A 158 -14.00 -8.60 8.31
N LEU A 159 -12.74 -8.62 7.88
CA LEU A 159 -11.91 -7.42 7.70
C LEU A 159 -11.71 -7.06 6.24
N MET A 160 -11.69 -8.04 5.34
CA MET A 160 -11.51 -7.86 3.89
C MET A 160 -12.56 -8.67 3.13
N PRO A 161 -13.80 -8.20 2.94
CA PRO A 161 -14.90 -9.00 2.43
C PRO A 161 -14.68 -9.56 1.02
N ASP A 162 -13.81 -8.96 0.21
CA ASP A 162 -13.44 -9.44 -1.12
C ASP A 162 -12.00 -9.98 -1.21
N ALA A 163 -11.41 -10.28 -0.05
CA ALA A 163 -10.02 -10.70 0.12
C ALA A 163 -8.98 -9.68 -0.38
N LEU A 164 -9.37 -8.40 -0.54
CA LEU A 164 -8.46 -7.34 -0.99
C LEU A 164 -8.65 -6.04 -0.22
N HIS A 165 -9.87 -5.52 -0.21
CA HIS A 165 -10.18 -4.20 0.31
C HIS A 165 -10.61 -4.29 1.77
N PRO A 166 -9.96 -3.57 2.70
CA PRO A 166 -10.43 -3.46 4.06
C PRO A 166 -11.83 -2.83 4.12
N ASN A 167 -12.76 -3.45 4.85
CA ASN A 167 -14.03 -2.81 5.20
C ASN A 167 -13.84 -1.82 6.37
N ALA A 168 -14.93 -1.28 6.93
CA ALA A 168 -14.84 -0.34 8.06
C ALA A 168 -14.06 -0.91 9.26
N ALA A 169 -14.25 -2.18 9.62
CA ALA A 169 -13.51 -2.84 10.70
C ALA A 169 -12.03 -3.04 10.34
N GLY A 170 -11.73 -3.44 9.10
CA GLY A 170 -10.36 -3.53 8.59
C GLY A 170 -9.64 -2.19 8.57
N MET A 171 -10.33 -1.12 8.18
CA MET A 171 -9.81 0.25 8.19
C MET A 171 -9.51 0.73 9.61
N ALA A 172 -10.35 0.38 10.60
CA ALA A 172 -10.06 0.68 12.00
C ALA A 172 -8.77 0.00 12.48
N LYS A 173 -8.55 -1.27 12.13
CA LYS A 173 -7.30 -1.99 12.45
C LYS A 173 -6.08 -1.38 11.76
N LEU A 174 -6.22 -0.95 10.51
CA LEU A 174 -5.16 -0.25 9.80
C LEU A 174 -4.83 1.09 10.47
N ALA A 175 -5.86 1.85 10.86
CA ALA A 175 -5.69 3.13 11.55
C ALA A 175 -4.99 2.96 12.90
N ASP A 176 -5.37 1.97 13.71
CA ASP A 176 -4.71 1.65 14.98
C ASP A 176 -3.21 1.39 14.77
N CYS A 177 -2.87 0.60 13.75
CA CYS A 177 -1.48 0.32 13.38
C CYS A 177 -0.75 1.60 12.95
N VAL A 178 -1.32 2.39 12.04
CA VAL A 178 -0.73 3.68 11.57
C VAL A 178 -0.50 4.65 12.73
N ASN A 179 -1.44 4.71 13.68
CA ASN A 179 -1.38 5.62 14.82
C ASN A 179 -0.17 5.36 15.73
N THR A 180 0.41 4.16 15.72
CA THR A 180 1.65 3.85 16.46
C THR A 180 2.85 4.69 16.01
N VAL A 181 2.87 5.14 14.75
CA VAL A 181 3.91 5.99 14.18
C VAL A 181 3.42 7.42 13.98
N LEU A 182 2.18 7.59 13.53
CA LEU A 182 1.60 8.91 13.23
C LEU A 182 1.50 9.79 14.47
N MET A 183 1.00 9.27 15.59
CA MET A 183 0.75 10.08 16.79
C MET A 183 2.06 10.63 17.40
N PRO A 184 3.14 9.84 17.55
CA PRO A 184 4.44 10.36 17.97
C PRO A 184 5.00 11.46 17.04
N LEU A 185 4.85 11.30 15.72
CA LEU A 185 5.28 12.32 14.77
C LEU A 185 4.50 13.63 14.99
N LEU A 186 3.17 13.57 15.07
CA LEU A 186 2.36 14.78 15.26
C LEU A 186 2.63 15.50 16.59
N ALA A 187 2.89 14.74 17.65
CA ALA A 187 3.20 15.27 18.98
C ALA A 187 4.56 16.00 19.04
N ASN A 188 5.50 15.61 18.18
CA ASN A 188 6.79 16.28 18.10
C ASN A 188 6.65 17.63 17.40
N ARG A 189 6.58 18.72 18.19
CA ARG A 189 6.43 20.10 17.72
C ARG A 189 7.61 20.63 16.90
N SER A 190 8.76 19.94 16.90
CA SER A 190 9.92 20.30 16.06
C SER A 190 9.73 19.98 14.57
N ILE A 191 8.71 19.20 14.21
CA ILE A 191 8.37 18.92 12.81
C ILE A 191 7.65 20.15 12.25
N GLY A 192 8.42 21.11 11.73
CA GLY A 192 7.89 22.30 11.04
C GLY A 192 8.50 23.65 11.44
N SER A 193 9.48 23.72 12.34
CA SER A 193 10.22 24.97 12.56
C SER A 193 11.49 25.01 11.71
N ALA A 194 11.33 25.25 10.41
CA ALA A 194 12.37 25.96 9.68
C ALA A 194 12.19 27.44 10.05
N ALA A 195 13.14 27.96 10.83
CA ALA A 195 13.38 29.39 10.93
C ALA A 195 14.00 29.91 9.63
#